data_AF-A0A971CFK6-F1
#
_entry.id   AF-A0A971CFK6-F1
#
_cell.length_a   1.000
_cell.length_b   1.000
_cell.length_c   1.000
_cell.angle_alpha   90.00
_cell.angle_beta   90.00
_cell.angle_gamma   90.00
#
_symmetry.space_group_name_H-M   'P 1'
#
loop_
_entity.id
_entity.type
_entity.pdbx_description
1 polymer ?
#
loop_
_entity_poly.entity_id
_entity_poly.type
_entity_poly.pdbx_seq_one_letter_code
_entity_poly.pdbx_strand_id
1 'polypeptide(L)'
;MKSRPDLTRRSDLETFVAYLMGSASQRDLSGGTGRSLRRHHGWCWKVEPVIEPTGVVHPWVQLDGIHLSGGWCALIALGPAGVLAWQ
;
A
#
# COMPACT_ATOMS: atom_id res chain seq x y z
N MET A 1 20.80 -19.46 -2.62
CA MET A 1 21.43 -18.35 -3.37
C MET A 1 20.33 -17.61 -4.12
N LYS A 2 20.03 -16.34 -3.79
CA LYS A 2 18.99 -15.58 -4.51
C LYS A 2 19.47 -15.30 -5.93
N SER A 3 18.64 -15.58 -6.93
CA SER A 3 19.01 -15.34 -8.33
C SER A 3 19.04 -13.83 -8.60
N ARG A 4 19.93 -13.38 -9.49
CA ARG A 4 20.06 -11.95 -9.84
C ARG A 4 18.73 -11.30 -10.25
N PRO A 5 17.82 -11.95 -10.98
CA PRO A 5 16.50 -11.41 -11.31
C PRO A 5 15.60 -11.18 -10.08
N ASP A 6 15.72 -12.00 -9.05
CA ASP A 6 14.89 -11.89 -7.84
C ASP A 6 15.27 -10.64 -7.02
N LEU A 7 16.57 -10.33 -6.98
CA LEU A 7 17.08 -9.12 -6.34
C LEU A 7 16.63 -7.87 -7.10
N THR A 8 16.67 -7.89 -8.43
CA THR A 8 16.16 -6.79 -9.25
C THR A 8 14.66 -6.59 -9.05
N ARG A 9 13.85 -7.65 -9.09
CA ARG A 9 12.40 -7.55 -8.84
C ARG A 9 12.08 -7.02 -7.46
N ARG A 10 12.84 -7.42 -6.44
CA ARG A 10 12.67 -6.86 -5.09
C ARG A 10 12.95 -5.35 -5.07
N SER A 11 14.06 -4.91 -5.65
CA SER A 11 14.44 -3.50 -5.70
C SER A 11 13.43 -2.65 -6.47
N ASP A 12 12.90 -3.19 -7.58
CA ASP A 12 11.82 -2.55 -8.35
C ASP A 12 10.57 -2.41 -7.48
N LEU A 13 10.14 -3.47 -6.78
CA LEU A 13 8.98 -3.41 -5.90
C LEU A 13 9.15 -2.41 -4.75
N GLU A 14 10.32 -2.39 -4.10
CA GLU A 14 10.63 -1.43 -3.02
C GLU A 14 10.52 0.02 -3.54
N THR A 15 11.06 0.30 -4.73
CA THR A 15 10.95 1.62 -5.37
C THR A 15 9.50 1.97 -5.71
N PHE A 16 8.72 1.00 -6.20
CA PHE A 16 7.31 1.18 -6.53
C PHE A 16 6.44 1.45 -5.28
N VAL A 17 6.69 0.76 -4.17
CA VAL A 17 5.97 1.01 -2.91
C VAL A 17 6.33 2.39 -2.35
N ALA A 18 7.61 2.77 -2.39
CA ALA A 18 8.05 4.10 -1.97
C ALA A 18 7.40 5.22 -2.81
N TYR A 19 7.21 4.99 -4.11
CA TYR A 19 6.44 5.87 -4.99
C TYR A 19 4.99 6.04 -4.53
N LEU A 20 4.28 4.93 -4.29
CA LEU A 20 2.86 4.97 -3.91
C LEU A 20 2.62 5.61 -2.55
N MET A 21 3.52 5.40 -1.61
CA MET A 21 3.41 5.89 -0.23
C MET A 21 4.04 7.27 -0.03
N GLY A 22 4.70 7.81 -1.06
CA GLY A 22 5.41 9.08 -1.03
C GLY A 22 4.71 10.20 -1.78
N SER A 23 5.34 11.36 -1.82
CA SER A 23 4.88 12.53 -2.58
C SER A 23 5.58 12.69 -3.94
N ALA A 24 6.56 11.83 -4.25
CA ALA A 24 7.35 11.91 -5.47
C ALA A 24 6.50 11.56 -6.70
N SER A 25 6.59 12.38 -7.74
CA SER A 25 5.95 12.08 -9.02
C SER A 25 6.75 11.02 -9.80
N GLN A 26 6.12 10.42 -10.81
CA GLN A 26 6.83 9.48 -11.70
C GLN A 26 7.99 10.14 -12.45
N ARG A 27 7.94 11.46 -12.65
CA ARG A 27 9.01 12.24 -13.26
C ARG A 27 10.22 12.32 -12.34
N ASP A 28 9.99 12.60 -11.06
CA ASP A 28 11.04 12.74 -10.04
C ASP A 28 11.84 11.44 -9.88
N LEU A 29 11.17 10.30 -9.97
CA LEU A 29 11.79 8.98 -9.81
C LEU A 29 12.49 8.43 -11.05
N SER A 30 12.21 8.97 -12.25
CA SER A 30 12.77 8.45 -13.50
C SER A 30 13.61 9.45 -14.30
N GLY A 31 13.76 10.68 -13.81
CA GLY A 31 14.54 11.73 -14.47
C GLY A 31 13.97 12.17 -15.82
N GLY A 32 12.68 11.93 -16.08
CA GLY A 32 12.07 12.15 -17.40
C GLY A 32 10.54 12.12 -17.39
N THR A 33 9.91 11.58 -18.44
CA THR A 33 8.43 11.60 -18.58
C THR A 33 7.69 10.57 -17.73
N GLY A 34 8.36 9.84 -16.83
CA GLY A 34 7.78 8.71 -16.11
C GLY A 34 7.66 7.43 -16.93
N ARG A 35 7.98 7.46 -18.22
CA ARG A 35 7.83 6.29 -19.13
C ARG A 35 8.68 5.10 -18.69
N SER A 36 9.91 5.34 -18.28
CA SER A 36 10.80 4.29 -17.79
C SER A 36 10.24 3.67 -16.51
N LEU A 37 9.77 4.48 -15.55
CA LEU A 37 9.15 3.98 -14.32
C LEU A 37 7.99 3.03 -14.63
N ARG A 38 7.04 3.43 -15.49
CA ARG A 38 5.89 2.59 -15.87
C ARG A 38 6.31 1.29 -16.56
N ARG A 39 7.33 1.34 -17.42
CA ARG A 39 7.86 0.14 -18.10
C ARG A 39 8.50 -0.84 -17.14
N HIS A 40 9.31 -0.36 -16.20
CA HIS A 40 10.06 -1.20 -15.25
C HIS A 40 9.16 -1.77 -14.15
N HIS A 41 8.18 -1.00 -13.67
CA HIS A 41 7.33 -1.36 -12.54
C HIS A 41 5.93 -1.83 -12.94
N GLY A 42 5.63 -1.94 -14.24
CA GLY A 42 4.31 -2.35 -14.72
C GLY A 42 3.84 -3.70 -14.18
N TRP A 43 4.78 -4.59 -13.84
CA TRP A 43 4.49 -5.88 -13.22
C TRP A 43 4.11 -5.76 -11.74
N CYS A 44 4.54 -4.70 -11.03
CA CYS A 44 4.23 -4.50 -9.61
C CYS A 44 2.73 -4.30 -9.37
N TRP A 45 1.98 -3.78 -10.35
CA TRP A 45 0.53 -3.68 -10.31
C TRP A 45 -0.19 -5.05 -10.28
N LYS A 46 0.51 -6.12 -10.66
CA LYS A 46 -0.02 -7.49 -10.66
C LYS A 46 0.35 -8.24 -9.38
N VAL A 47 1.04 -7.58 -8.44
CA VAL A 47 1.27 -8.14 -7.12
C VAL A 47 -0.05 -8.06 -6.37
N GLU A 48 -0.65 -9.21 -6.11
CA GLU A 48 -1.82 -9.34 -5.26
C GLU A 48 -1.34 -9.51 -3.82
N PRO A 49 -1.45 -8.48 -2.96
CA PRO A 49 -1.16 -8.66 -1.55
C PRO A 49 -2.19 -9.65 -0.99
N VAL A 50 -1.71 -10.80 -0.53
CA VAL A 50 -2.54 -11.74 0.20
C VAL A 50 -2.58 -11.25 1.65
N ILE A 51 -3.73 -10.70 2.04
CA ILE A 51 -4.05 -10.55 3.46
C ILE A 51 -4.71 -11.85 3.85
N GLU A 52 -4.00 -12.67 4.63
CA GLU A 52 -4.55 -13.91 5.15
C GLU A 52 -5.83 -13.59 5.94
N PRO A 53 -7.00 -14.10 5.52
CA PRO A 53 -8.23 -13.86 6.23
C PRO A 53 -8.10 -14.42 7.65
N THR A 54 -8.51 -13.65 8.65
CA THR A 54 -8.52 -14.12 10.05
C THR A 54 -9.54 -15.24 10.30
N GLY A 55 -10.38 -15.56 9.29
CA GLY A 55 -11.54 -16.43 9.42
C GLY A 55 -12.75 -15.77 10.09
N VAL A 56 -12.58 -14.55 10.61
CA VAL A 56 -13.65 -13.80 11.26
C VAL A 56 -14.47 -13.06 10.20
N VAL A 57 -15.77 -13.36 10.16
CA VAL A 57 -16.72 -12.68 9.26
C VAL A 57 -17.63 -11.79 10.08
N HIS A 58 -17.62 -10.49 9.78
CA HIS A 58 -18.56 -9.53 10.35
C HIS A 58 -19.70 -9.28 9.35
N PRO A 59 -20.99 -9.32 9.79
CA PRO A 59 -22.12 -9.02 8.92
C PRO A 59 -22.06 -7.64 8.28
N TRP A 60 -21.44 -6.69 8.98
CA TRP A 60 -21.10 -5.36 8.48
C TRP A 60 -19.87 -4.86 9.24
N VAL A 61 -19.15 -3.95 8.58
CA VAL A 61 -18.07 -3.17 9.18
C VAL A 61 -18.31 -1.72 8.82
N GLN A 62 -18.41 -0.85 9.82
CA GLN A 62 -18.43 0.60 9.62
C GLN A 62 -17.02 1.15 9.90
N LEU A 63 -16.53 2.00 9.00
CA LEU A 63 -15.30 2.76 9.22
C LEU A 63 -15.66 4.21 9.50
N ASP A 64 -15.12 4.75 10.58
CA ASP A 64 -15.22 6.16 10.93
C ASP A 64 -13.84 6.77 11.17
N GLY A 65 -13.72 8.08 10.96
CA GLY A 65 -12.45 8.80 11.00
C GLY A 65 -12.56 10.13 11.76
N ILE A 66 -11.78 10.29 12.83
CA ILE A 66 -11.72 11.51 13.62
C ILE A 66 -10.39 12.21 13.36
N HIS A 67 -10.45 13.40 12.77
CA HIS A 67 -9.25 14.22 12.54
C HIS A 67 -8.78 14.83 13.86
N LEU A 68 -7.48 14.68 14.14
CA LEU A 68 -6.83 15.21 15.32
C LEU A 68 -5.96 16.41 14.95
N SER A 69 -5.62 17.22 15.95
CA SER A 69 -4.61 18.26 15.78
C SER A 69 -3.27 17.64 15.36
N GLY A 70 -2.55 18.31 14.45
CA GLY A 70 -1.28 17.80 13.91
C GLY A 70 -1.40 16.92 12.65
N GLY A 71 -2.57 16.88 12.01
CA GLY A 71 -2.76 16.24 10.70
C GLY A 71 -2.93 14.72 10.75
N TRP A 72 -3.15 14.16 11.93
CA TRP A 72 -3.46 12.75 12.11
C TRP A 72 -4.97 12.50 11.97
N CYS A 73 -5.33 11.30 11.52
CA CYS A 73 -6.71 10.83 11.47
C CYS A 73 -6.78 9.51 12.23
N ALA A 74 -7.53 9.50 13.33
CA ALA A 74 -7.83 8.28 14.07
C ALA A 74 -8.91 7.51 13.31
N LEU A 75 -8.59 6.31 12.82
CA LEU A 75 -9.52 5.45 12.12
C LEU A 75 -10.07 4.41 13.09
N ILE A 76 -11.39 4.22 13.10
CA ILE A 76 -12.05 3.24 13.97
C ILE A 76 -12.92 2.33 13.11
N ALA A 77 -12.70 1.02 13.24
CA ALA A 77 -13.55 -0.01 12.66
C ALA A 77 -14.55 -0.50 13.72
N LEU A 78 -15.83 -0.46 13.38
CA LEU A 78 -16.95 -0.89 14.22
C LEU A 78 -17.68 -2.06 13.57
N GLY A 79 -18.12 -2.99 14.41
CA GLY A 79 -18.98 -4.11 14.03
C GLY A 79 -20.14 -4.26 15.02
N PRO A 80 -20.95 -5.33 14.88
CA PRO A 80 -22.13 -5.54 15.71
C PRO A 80 -21.85 -5.63 17.22
N ALA A 81 -20.66 -6.08 17.59
CA ALA A 81 -20.24 -6.26 18.99
C ALA A 81 -19.42 -5.07 19.53
N GLY A 82 -19.26 -3.99 18.77
CA GLY A 82 -18.46 -2.82 19.15
C GLY A 82 -17.20 -2.64 18.29
N VAL A 83 -16.14 -2.10 18.90
CA VAL A 83 -14.89 -1.76 18.20
C VAL A 83 -14.14 -3.02 17.80
N LEU A 84 -13.80 -3.12 16.52
CA LEU A 84 -13.03 -4.22 15.94
C LEU A 84 -11.54 -3.90 15.92
N ALA A 85 -11.17 -2.67 15.53
CA ALA A 85 -9.79 -2.20 15.44
C ALA A 85 -9.74 -0.66 15.38
N TRP A 86 -8.56 -0.09 15.61
CA TRP A 86 -8.28 1.33 15.43
C TRP A 86 -6.84 1.59 14.97
N GLN A 87 -6.60 2.73 14.33
CA GLN A 87 -5.27 3.24 13.92
C GLN A 87 -5.13 4.73 14.23
#